data_AF-A0A535EES4-F1
#
_entry.id   AF-A0A535EES4-F1
#
_cell.length_a   1.000
_cell.length_b   1.000
_cell.length_c   1.000
_cell.angle_alpha   90.00
_cell.angle_beta   90.00
_cell.angle_gamma   90.00
#
_symmetry.space_group_name_H-M   'P 1'
#
loop_
_entity.id
_entity.type
_entity.pdbx_description
1 polymer ?
#
loop_
_entity_poly.entity_id
_entity_poly.type
_entity_poly.pdbx_seq_one_letter_code
_entity_poly.pdbx_strand_id
1 'polypeptide(L)' 'MQLQTTSFQKELTIRELVRLYSGLYGASRSKSAADEHLAAVHLDEEAGKRFGQLSGGQQSRLALNRRKR' A
#
# COMPACT_ATOMS: atom_id res chain seq x y z
N MET A 1 -0.27 25.13 5.44
CA MET A 1 -1.15 24.25 4.65
C MET A 1 -0.91 22.81 5.08
N GLN A 2 -1.70 22.29 6.01
CA GLN A 2 -1.57 20.92 6.51
C GLN A 2 -2.24 20.00 5.51
N LEU A 3 -1.45 19.21 4.78
CA LEU A 3 -1.97 18.24 3.82
C LEU A 3 -2.89 17.27 4.57
N GLN A 4 -4.19 17.31 4.24
CA GLN A 4 -5.22 16.37 4.67
C GLN A 4 -4.99 14.99 3.99
N THR A 5 -3.76 14.47 4.05
CA THR A 5 -3.30 13.26 3.32
C THR A 5 -3.89 11.97 3.89
N THR A 6 -4.51 12.03 5.07
CA THR A 6 -5.03 10.86 5.80
C THR A 6 -6.41 10.40 5.35
N SER A 7 -7.17 11.21 4.59
CA SER A 7 -8.53 10.83 4.18
C SER A 7 -8.54 9.86 2.99
N PHE A 8 -7.74 10.12 1.95
CA PHE A 8 -7.76 9.33 0.70
C PHE A 8 -7.27 7.87 0.87
N GLN A 9 -6.42 7.60 1.86
CA GLN A 9 -5.88 6.25 2.09
C GLN A 9 -6.96 5.24 2.49
N LYS A 10 -8.04 5.70 3.12
CA LYS A 10 -9.16 4.84 3.53
C LYS A 10 -9.99 4.38 2.34
N GLU A 11 -9.89 5.09 1.22
CA GLU A 11 -10.68 4.83 0.02
C GLU A 11 -9.96 3.97 -1.00
N LEU A 12 -8.63 3.97 -0.96
CA LEU A 12 -7.82 3.18 -1.87
C LEU A 12 -7.71 1.73 -1.39
N THR A 13 -7.77 0.82 -2.36
CA THR A 13 -7.29 -0.54 -2.15
C THR A 13 -5.80 -0.53 -1.82
N ILE A 14 -5.31 -1.55 -1.14
CA ILE A 14 -3.89 -1.62 -0.80
C ILE A 14 -2.99 -1.70 -2.04
N ARG A 15 -3.47 -2.27 -3.15
CA ARG A 15 -2.78 -2.22 -4.46
C ARG A 15 -2.64 -0.79 -4.97
N GLU A 16 -3.72 -0.01 -4.95
CA GLU A 16 -3.69 1.38 -5.39
C GLU A 16 -2.81 2.23 -4.48
N LEU A 17 -2.85 1.98 -3.17
CA LEU A 17 -2.00 2.63 -2.19
C LEU A 17 -0.51 2.38 -2.48
N VAL A 18 -0.12 1.12 -2.72
CA VAL A 18 1.25 0.75 -3.09
C VAL A 18 1.66 1.45 -4.39
N ARG A 19 0.83 1.43 -5.44
CA ARG A 19 1.12 2.10 -6.71
C ARG A 19 1.26 3.61 -6.57
N LEU A 20 0.42 4.23 -5.73
CA LEU A 20 0.48 5.66 -5.44
C LEU A 20 1.83 6.01 -4.80
N TYR A 21 2.23 5.29 -3.74
CA TYR A 21 3.50 5.53 -3.06
C TYR A 21 4.71 5.20 -3.93
N SER A 22 4.69 4.11 -4.69
CA SER A 22 5.75 3.78 -5.65
C SER A 22 6.00 4.93 -6.62
N GLY A 23 4.94 5.54 -7.14
CA GLY A 23 5.06 6.69 -8.02
C GLY A 23 5.61 7.96 -7.36
N LEU A 24 5.37 8.17 -6.06
CA LEU A 24 5.98 9.29 -5.31
C LEU A 24 7.49 9.09 -5.11
N TYR A 25 7.95 7.84 -4.99
CA TYR A 25 9.36 7.50 -4.75
C TYR A 25 10.13 7.10 -6.01
N GLY A 26 9.60 7.37 -7.21
CA GLY A 26 10.26 7.05 -8.48
C GLY A 26 10.34 5.54 -8.79
N ALA A 27 9.62 4.70 -8.05
CA ALA A 27 9.52 3.27 -8.31
C ALA A 27 8.41 2.96 -9.33
N SER A 28 8.47 1.77 -9.93
CA SER A 28 7.49 1.32 -10.92
C SER A 28 6.06 1.40 -10.38
N ARG A 29 5.16 2.01 -11.18
CA ARG A 29 3.72 2.09 -10.91
C ARG A 29 2.93 0.96 -11.57
N SER A 30 3.62 -0.02 -12.15
CA SER A 30 2.99 -1.14 -12.83
C SER A 30 2.17 -1.97 -11.83
N LYS A 31 1.10 -2.59 -12.32
CA LYS A 31 0.27 -3.48 -11.50
C LYS A 31 1.07 -4.70 -11.03
N SER A 32 1.88 -5.29 -11.91
CA SER A 32 2.77 -6.43 -11.58
C SER A 32 3.70 -6.10 -10.43
N ALA A 33 4.40 -4.95 -10.48
CA ALA A 33 5.34 -4.58 -9.43
C ALA A 33 4.64 -4.35 -8.08
N ALA A 34 3.42 -3.82 -8.09
CA ALA A 34 2.63 -3.68 -6.87
C ALA A 34 2.17 -5.04 -6.32
N ASP A 35 1.75 -5.96 -7.19
CA ASP A 35 1.35 -7.32 -6.80
C ASP A 35 2.55 -8.12 -6.25
N GLU A 36 3.74 -8.00 -6.86
CA GLU A 36 5.00 -8.56 -6.35
C GLU A 36 5.35 -8.00 -4.96
N HIS A 37 5.20 -6.69 -4.77
CA HIS A 37 5.40 -6.03 -3.48
C HIS A 37 4.44 -6.54 -2.40
N LEU A 38 3.16 -6.76 -2.75
CA LEU A 38 2.15 -7.29 -1.84
C LEU A 38 2.41 -8.76 -1.51
N ALA A 39 2.83 -9.57 -2.50
CA ALA A 39 3.21 -10.95 -2.29
C ALA A 39 4.40 -11.08 -1.32
N ALA A 40 5.39 -10.18 -1.42
CA ALA A 40 6.54 -10.15 -0.51
C ALA A 40 6.18 -9.88 0.97
N VAL A 41 4.97 -9.38 1.25
CA VAL A 41 4.45 -9.16 2.61
C VAL A 41 3.24 -10.04 2.94
N HIS A 42 2.94 -11.02 2.09
CA HIS A 42 1.80 -11.94 2.20
C HIS A 42 0.45 -11.18 2.28
N LEU A 43 0.23 -10.25 1.35
CA LEU A 43 -1.00 -9.45 1.20
C LEU A 43 -1.55 -9.46 -0.24
N ASP A 44 -1.07 -10.37 -1.09
CA ASP A 44 -1.50 -10.53 -2.47
C ASP A 44 -2.98 -10.91 -2.59
N GLU A 45 -3.47 -11.82 -1.74
CA GLU A 45 -4.91 -12.17 -1.66
C GLU A 45 -5.78 -10.98 -1.24
N GLU A 46 -5.18 -10.03 -0.52
CA GLU A 46 -5.86 -8.86 0.05
C GLU A 46 -5.72 -7.62 -0.82
N ALA A 47 -5.11 -7.74 -2.01
CA ALA A 47 -4.76 -6.61 -2.87
C ALA A 47 -5.96 -5.70 -3.20
N GLY A 48 -7.17 -6.26 -3.25
CA GLY A 48 -8.43 -5.56 -3.51
C GLY A 48 -9.11 -4.97 -2.27
N LYS A 49 -8.65 -5.27 -1.05
CA LYS A 49 -9.19 -4.68 0.18
C LYS A 49 -8.68 -3.26 0.37
N ARG A 50 -9.54 -2.40 0.89
CA ARG A 50 -9.15 -1.06 1.37
C ARG A 50 -8.27 -1.19 2.60
N PHE A 51 -7.37 -0.22 2.81
CA PHE A 51 -6.45 -0.26 3.95
C PHE A 51 -7.17 -0.43 5.31
N GLY A 52 -8.33 0.22 5.48
CA GLY A 52 -9.14 0.11 6.70
C GLY A 52 -9.80 -1.26 6.93
N GLN A 53 -9.83 -2.14 5.93
CA GLN A 53 -10.37 -3.50 6.04
C GLN A 53 -9.31 -4.53 6.44
N LEU A 54 -8.03 -4.12 6.52
CA LEU A 54 -6.95 -4.97 6.99
C LEU A 54 -6.94 -5.07 8.52
N SER A 55 -6.61 -6.24 9.05
CA SER A 55 -6.28 -6.41 10.47
C SER A 55 -5.06 -5.58 10.87
N GLY A 56 -4.91 -5.29 12.17
CA GLY A 56 -3.77 -4.53 12.69
C GLY A 56 -2.40 -5.15 12.35
N GLY A 57 -2.30 -6.49 12.32
CA GLY A 57 -1.09 -7.19 11.90
C GLY A 57 -0.79 -7.07 10.40
N GLN A 58 -1.82 -7.03 9.54
CA GLN A 58 -1.67 -6.79 8.10
C GLN A 58 -1.27 -5.33 7.82
N GLN A 59 -1.90 -4.37 8.49
CA GLN A 59 -1.52 -2.95 8.41
C GLN A 59 -0.06 -2.73 8.84
N SER A 60 0.37 -3.39 9.92
CA SER A 60 1.75 -3.28 10.43
C SER A 60 2.78 -3.83 9.44
N ARG A 61 2.52 -4.98 8.80
CA ARG A 61 3.41 -5.55 7.78
C ARG A 61 3.57 -4.62 6.57
N LEU A 62 2.46 -4.02 6.10
CA LEU A 62 2.49 -3.06 5.00
C LEU A 62 3.28 -1.79 5.38
N ALA A 63 3.12 -1.29 6.62
CA ALA A 63 3.82 -0.10 7.10
C ALA A 63 5.32 -0.33 7.38
N LEU A 64 5.70 -1.51 7.88
CA LEU A 64 7.09 -1.88 8.17
C LEU A 64 7.92 -1.96 6.90
N ASN A 65 7.34 -2.46 5.80
CA ASN A 65 8.05 -2.52 4.52
C ASN A 65 8.38 -1.13 3.97
N ARG A 66 7.55 -0.12 4.24
CA ARG A 66 7.79 1.27 3.80
C ARG A 66 9.01 1.94 4.45
N ARG A 67 9.53 1.44 5.58
CA ARG A 67 10.67 2.03 6.30
C ARG A 67 12.05 1.46 5.90
N LYS A 68 12.09 0.39 5.11
CA LYS A 68 13.34 -0.30 4.74
C LYS A 68 13.89 0.08 3.35
N ARG A 69 13.42 1.18 2.76
CA ARG A 69 13.96 1.70 1.50
C ARG A 69 14.67 3.02 1.71
#